data_AF-A0A803YSI6-F1
#
_entry.id   AF-A0A803YSI6-F1
#
_cell.length_a   1.000
_cell.length_b   1.000
_cell.length_c   1.000
_cell.angle_alpha   90.00
_cell.angle_beta   90.00
_cell.angle_gamma   90.00
#
_symmetry.space_group_name_H-M   'P 1'
#
loop_
_entity.id
_entity.type
_entity.pdbx_description
1 polymer ?
#
loop_
_entity_poly.entity_id
_entity_poly.type
_entity_poly.pdbx_seq_one_letter_code
_entity_poly.pdbx_strand_id
1 'polypeptide(L)'
;GGCGCPIPGGIQDQAFAKVFNTTPDDLDMHVIYDVSHNIAKVEQHVVDGKERTLLVHRKGSTRAFPPHHPLIAVDYQLTGQPVLIGGTMGTCSYVLTGTEQGMTETFGTTCHGAGRALSRAKSRRNLDFQDVLDKLADMGIAIRVASPKLVMEEAPESYKNVTDVVNTCHAAGISKKAIKLRPIAVIKG
;
A
#
# COMPACT_ATOMS: atom_id res chain seq x y z
N GLY A 1 -2.44 -12.06 17.72
CA GLY A 1 -3.72 -11.44 17.35
C GLY A 1 -3.50 -10.54 16.15
N GLY A 2 -4.01 -10.94 14.99
CA GLY A 2 -4.11 -10.08 13.81
C GLY A 2 -5.61 -9.98 13.47
N CYS A 3 -6.24 -8.89 13.85
CA CYS A 3 -7.62 -8.60 13.47
C CYS A 3 -7.58 -8.01 12.06
N GLY A 4 -8.15 -8.75 11.11
CA GLY A 4 -8.17 -8.42 9.69
C GLY A 4 -8.06 -9.67 8.82
N CYS A 5 -8.74 -10.75 9.17
CA CYS A 5 -8.91 -11.86 8.24
C CYS A 5 -9.86 -11.39 7.13
N PRO A 6 -9.58 -11.63 5.84
CA PRO A 6 -10.57 -11.39 4.81
C PRO A 6 -11.71 -12.38 5.01
N ILE A 7 -12.88 -11.86 5.34
CA ILE A 7 -14.09 -12.65 5.50
C ILE A 7 -14.75 -12.65 4.12
N PRO A 8 -14.95 -13.81 3.46
CA PRO A 8 -15.80 -13.88 2.28
C PRO A 8 -17.15 -13.21 2.57
N GLY A 9 -17.58 -12.29 1.69
CA GLY A 9 -18.77 -11.46 1.93
C GLY A 9 -18.47 -10.21 2.73
N GLY A 10 -17.30 -9.61 2.55
CA GLY A 10 -16.94 -8.33 3.15
C GLY A 10 -17.86 -7.19 2.67
N ILE A 11 -17.82 -6.05 3.36
CA ILE A 11 -18.65 -4.88 3.02
C ILE A 11 -18.38 -4.41 1.58
N GLN A 12 -17.14 -4.56 1.09
CA GLN A 12 -16.79 -4.25 -0.29
C GLN A 12 -17.52 -5.17 -1.28
N ASP A 13 -17.45 -6.48 -1.09
CA ASP A 13 -18.08 -7.46 -1.98
C ASP A 13 -19.60 -7.25 -2.04
N GLN A 14 -20.23 -7.00 -0.89
CA GLN A 14 -21.67 -6.71 -0.81
C GLN A 14 -22.05 -5.41 -1.53
N ALA A 15 -21.21 -4.38 -1.43
CA ALA A 15 -21.44 -3.11 -2.12
C ALA A 15 -21.37 -3.27 -3.64
N PHE A 16 -20.37 -4.01 -4.15
CA PHE A 16 -20.23 -4.30 -5.57
C PHE A 16 -21.37 -5.19 -6.08
N ALA A 17 -21.68 -6.28 -5.38
CA ALA A 17 -22.79 -7.18 -5.70
C ALA A 17 -24.13 -6.43 -5.83
N LYS A 18 -24.41 -5.50 -4.90
CA LYS A 18 -25.60 -4.66 -4.95
C LYS A 18 -25.64 -3.73 -6.16
N VAL A 19 -24.52 -3.10 -6.51
CA VAL A 19 -24.46 -2.13 -7.63
C VAL A 19 -24.54 -2.84 -8.98
N PHE A 20 -23.87 -3.98 -9.13
CA PHE A 20 -23.83 -4.76 -10.38
C PHE A 20 -24.97 -5.78 -10.51
N ASN A 21 -25.86 -5.85 -9.51
CA ASN A 21 -26.99 -6.78 -9.46
C ASN A 21 -26.58 -8.24 -9.73
N THR A 22 -25.52 -8.67 -9.05
CA THR A 22 -24.91 -9.99 -9.17
C THR A 22 -24.47 -10.52 -7.80
N THR A 23 -23.95 -11.74 -7.72
CA THR A 23 -23.41 -12.29 -6.46
C THR A 23 -21.92 -11.95 -6.29
N PRO A 24 -21.40 -11.91 -5.04
CA PRO A 24 -19.97 -11.81 -4.78
C PRO A 24 -19.13 -12.87 -5.48
N ASP A 25 -19.63 -14.11 -5.55
CA ASP A 25 -18.93 -15.25 -6.17
C ASP A 25 -18.82 -15.05 -7.69
N ASP A 26 -19.88 -14.53 -8.33
CA ASP A 26 -19.88 -14.24 -9.77
C ASP A 26 -18.96 -13.05 -10.14
N LEU A 27 -18.60 -12.20 -9.17
CA LEU A 27 -17.66 -11.09 -9.37
C LEU A 27 -16.20 -11.54 -9.32
N ASP A 28 -15.92 -12.77 -8.90
CA ASP A 28 -14.58 -13.36 -8.82
C ASP A 28 -13.56 -12.47 -8.05
N MET A 29 -14.03 -11.82 -6.97
CA MET A 29 -13.25 -10.89 -6.18
C MET A 29 -12.37 -11.62 -5.15
N HIS A 30 -11.11 -11.83 -5.51
CA HIS A 30 -10.12 -12.47 -4.62
C HIS A 30 -9.17 -11.46 -3.97
N VAL A 31 -8.74 -11.76 -2.74
CA VAL A 31 -7.68 -10.99 -2.08
C VAL A 31 -6.34 -11.34 -2.71
N ILE A 32 -5.73 -10.35 -3.36
CA ILE A 32 -4.38 -10.49 -3.92
C ILE A 32 -3.37 -10.71 -2.78
N TYR A 33 -3.33 -9.80 -1.80
CA TYR A 33 -2.41 -9.89 -0.66
C TYR A 33 -2.83 -8.94 0.46
N ASP A 34 -2.39 -9.20 1.70
CA ASP A 34 -2.52 -8.28 2.84
C ASP A 34 -1.16 -8.11 3.51
N VAL A 35 -0.79 -6.85 3.80
CA VAL A 35 0.51 -6.47 4.35
C VAL A 35 0.36 -5.46 5.47
N SER A 36 0.99 -5.77 6.60
CA SER A 36 1.19 -4.79 7.67
C SER A 36 2.45 -3.96 7.41
N HIS A 37 2.39 -2.68 7.77
CA HIS A 37 3.51 -1.73 7.67
C HIS A 37 3.93 -1.12 9.01
N ASN A 38 3.31 -1.57 10.11
CA ASN A 38 3.66 -1.20 11.49
C ASN A 38 3.61 -2.47 12.34
N ILE A 39 4.74 -3.19 12.43
CA ILE A 39 4.80 -4.51 13.05
C ILE A 39 6.22 -4.84 13.51
N ALA A 40 6.35 -5.71 14.51
CA ALA A 40 7.60 -6.38 14.85
C ALA A 40 7.45 -7.89 14.59
N LYS A 41 8.41 -8.50 13.90
CA LYS A 41 8.38 -9.93 13.55
C LYS A 41 9.72 -10.58 13.83
N VAL A 42 9.69 -11.78 14.41
CA VAL A 42 10.86 -12.65 14.54
C VAL A 42 11.11 -13.30 13.18
N GLU A 43 12.27 -13.05 12.60
CA GLU A 43 12.65 -13.49 11.25
C GLU A 43 14.11 -13.97 11.23
N GLN A 44 14.43 -14.89 10.33
CA GLN A 44 15.80 -15.34 10.07
C GLN A 44 16.41 -14.50 8.96
N HIS A 45 17.62 -13.98 9.21
CA HIS A 45 18.37 -13.15 8.26
C HIS A 45 19.86 -13.47 8.35
N VAL A 46 20.60 -13.23 7.27
CA VAL A 46 22.06 -13.39 7.26
C VAL A 46 22.73 -12.06 7.62
N VAL A 47 23.55 -12.06 8.67
CA VAL A 47 24.33 -10.90 9.14
C VAL A 47 25.78 -11.32 9.30
N ASP A 48 26.70 -10.64 8.60
CA ASP A 48 28.13 -10.98 8.53
C ASP A 48 28.37 -12.45 8.11
N GLY A 49 27.60 -12.91 7.13
CA GLY A 49 27.68 -14.28 6.60
C GLY A 49 27.14 -15.38 7.52
N LYS A 50 26.52 -15.03 8.65
CA LYS A 50 25.92 -15.98 9.59
C LYS A 50 24.42 -15.77 9.70
N GLU A 51 23.67 -16.87 9.70
CA GLU A 51 22.24 -16.82 9.96
C GLU A 51 21.98 -16.41 11.41
N ARG A 52 21.04 -15.48 11.60
CA ARG A 52 20.62 -14.98 12.91
C ARG A 52 19.12 -14.82 12.95
N THR A 53 18.55 -15.15 14.10
CA THR A 53 17.16 -14.83 14.42
C THR A 53 17.11 -13.39 14.96
N LEU A 54 16.38 -12.52 14.26
CA LEU A 54 16.24 -11.11 14.59
C LEU A 54 14.78 -10.76 14.87
N LEU A 55 14.55 -9.80 15.76
CA LEU A 55 13.26 -9.11 15.86
C LEU A 55 13.28 -7.89 14.94
N VAL A 56 12.68 -8.01 13.75
CA VAL A 56 12.64 -6.94 12.75
C VAL A 56 11.47 -6.02 13.04
N HIS A 57 11.78 -4.77 13.38
CA HIS A 57 10.79 -3.70 13.59
C HIS A 57 10.56 -2.94 12.29
N ARG A 58 9.31 -2.92 11.83
CA ARG A 58 8.87 -2.15 10.65
C ARG A 58 7.87 -1.10 11.10
N LYS A 59 8.16 0.17 10.80
CA LYS A 59 7.28 1.31 11.09
C LYS A 59 7.24 2.22 9.87
N GLY A 60 6.12 2.26 9.18
CA GLY A 60 6.02 2.89 7.87
C GLY A 60 6.90 2.20 6.81
N SER A 61 7.10 0.89 6.95
CA SER A 61 7.83 0.05 5.99
C SER A 61 7.17 -1.32 5.92
N THR A 62 7.30 -1.98 4.77
CA THR A 62 6.58 -3.23 4.49
C THR A 62 7.56 -4.36 4.20
N ARG A 63 7.23 -5.58 4.62
CA ARG A 63 8.00 -6.77 4.27
C ARG A 63 7.93 -7.06 2.77
N ALA A 64 9.04 -7.43 2.16
CA ALA A 64 9.22 -7.62 0.73
C ALA A 64 10.15 -8.82 0.45
N PHE A 65 9.69 -10.03 0.80
CA PHE A 65 10.48 -11.25 0.61
C PHE A 65 10.70 -11.62 -0.87
N PRO A 66 11.88 -12.19 -1.19
CA PRO A 66 12.26 -12.53 -2.56
C PRO A 66 11.44 -13.71 -3.11
N PRO A 67 11.51 -13.97 -4.43
CA PRO A 67 11.08 -15.24 -5.00
C PRO A 67 11.64 -16.44 -4.22
N HIS A 68 10.91 -17.55 -4.23
CA HIS A 68 11.26 -18.83 -3.59
C HIS A 68 11.33 -18.80 -2.06
N HIS A 69 11.02 -17.67 -1.42
CA HIS A 69 11.01 -17.61 0.03
C HIS A 69 9.86 -18.46 0.62
N PRO A 70 10.13 -19.34 1.61
CA PRO A 70 9.16 -20.35 2.06
C PRO A 70 7.92 -19.76 2.74
N LEU A 71 7.99 -18.51 3.21
CA LEU A 71 6.85 -17.82 3.85
C LEU A 71 5.92 -17.08 2.88
N ILE A 72 6.15 -17.19 1.56
CA ILE A 72 5.29 -16.60 0.52
C ILE A 72 4.30 -17.66 0.04
N ALA A 73 3.07 -17.24 -0.31
CA ALA A 73 2.08 -18.13 -0.90
C ALA A 73 2.56 -18.73 -2.24
N VAL A 74 2.09 -19.93 -2.58
CA VAL A 74 2.56 -20.70 -3.75
C VAL A 74 2.47 -19.90 -5.06
N ASP A 75 1.37 -19.15 -5.25
CA ASP A 75 1.11 -18.37 -6.46
C ASP A 75 2.14 -17.26 -6.70
N TYR A 76 2.84 -16.82 -5.65
CA TYR A 76 3.82 -15.74 -5.70
C TYR A 76 5.26 -16.22 -5.53
N GLN A 77 5.49 -17.54 -5.49
CA GLN A 77 6.83 -18.11 -5.32
C GLN A 77 7.79 -17.70 -6.44
N LEU A 78 7.32 -17.54 -7.68
CA LEU A 78 8.20 -17.13 -8.80
C LEU A 78 8.38 -15.62 -8.92
N THR A 79 7.44 -14.83 -8.40
CA THR A 79 7.45 -13.37 -8.56
C THR A 79 8.02 -12.64 -7.35
N GLY A 80 8.05 -13.30 -6.19
CA GLY A 80 8.34 -12.68 -4.90
C GLY A 80 7.08 -12.10 -4.25
N GLN A 81 7.21 -11.69 -2.99
CA GLN A 81 6.07 -11.27 -2.17
C GLN A 81 5.44 -10.01 -2.73
N PRO A 82 4.12 -9.96 -2.99
CA PRO A 82 3.44 -8.73 -3.35
C PRO A 82 3.58 -7.69 -2.23
N VAL A 83 3.84 -6.44 -2.61
CA VAL A 83 3.93 -5.30 -1.71
C VAL A 83 2.98 -4.22 -2.20
N LEU A 84 2.02 -3.86 -1.36
CA LEU A 84 0.99 -2.87 -1.67
C LEU A 84 1.46 -1.49 -1.21
N ILE A 85 1.64 -0.57 -2.16
CA ILE A 85 2.11 0.80 -1.91
C ILE A 85 0.97 1.77 -2.19
N GLY A 86 0.42 2.31 -1.10
CA GLY A 86 -0.62 3.33 -1.18
C GLY A 86 -0.05 4.67 -1.62
N GLY A 87 -0.68 5.27 -2.63
CA GLY A 87 -0.52 6.69 -2.95
C GLY A 87 -1.32 7.57 -2.00
N THR A 88 -1.97 8.57 -2.58
CA THR A 88 -2.90 9.51 -1.91
C THR A 88 -4.28 9.39 -2.55
N MET A 89 -5.24 10.20 -2.10
CA MET A 89 -6.57 10.26 -2.72
C MET A 89 -6.56 10.67 -4.21
N GLY A 90 -5.49 11.32 -4.69
CA GLY A 90 -5.37 11.81 -6.07
C GLY A 90 -4.21 11.23 -6.86
N THR A 91 -3.40 10.35 -6.27
CA THR A 91 -2.21 9.80 -6.94
C THR A 91 -2.31 8.30 -7.12
N CYS A 92 -1.46 7.76 -7.99
CA CYS A 92 -1.41 6.33 -8.25
C CYS A 92 -0.98 5.51 -7.02
N SER A 93 -1.42 4.26 -6.97
CA SER A 93 -0.85 3.24 -6.08
C SER A 93 0.01 2.28 -6.89
N TYR A 94 0.88 1.52 -6.23
CA TYR A 94 1.71 0.51 -6.88
C TYR A 94 1.57 -0.84 -6.19
N VAL A 95 1.69 -1.90 -6.99
CA VAL A 95 2.06 -3.24 -6.51
C VAL A 95 3.51 -3.46 -6.90
N LEU A 96 4.35 -3.75 -5.92
CA LEU A 96 5.73 -4.16 -6.11
C LEU A 96 5.90 -5.63 -5.75
N THR A 97 7.05 -6.21 -6.06
CA THR A 97 7.45 -7.52 -5.55
C THR A 97 8.78 -7.43 -4.81
N GLY A 98 8.96 -8.31 -3.81
CA GLY A 98 10.21 -8.45 -3.09
C GLY A 98 11.34 -9.01 -3.95
N THR A 99 12.57 -8.84 -3.48
CA THR A 99 13.79 -9.11 -4.26
C THR A 99 14.89 -9.69 -3.37
N GLU A 100 15.84 -10.41 -3.97
CA GLU A 100 16.99 -10.96 -3.23
C GLU A 100 17.86 -9.85 -2.66
N GLN A 101 18.09 -8.78 -3.44
CA GLN A 101 18.82 -7.61 -2.97
C GLN A 101 18.12 -6.95 -1.77
N GLY A 102 16.80 -6.83 -1.79
CA GLY A 102 16.02 -6.38 -0.63
C GLY A 102 16.19 -7.27 0.59
N MET A 103 16.26 -8.60 0.39
CA MET A 103 16.53 -9.55 1.47
C MET A 103 17.88 -9.29 2.13
N THR A 104 18.93 -9.14 1.32
CA THR A 104 20.30 -8.94 1.80
C THR A 104 20.52 -7.56 2.42
N GLU A 105 20.04 -6.49 1.80
CA GLU A 105 20.40 -5.13 2.19
C GLU A 105 19.46 -4.52 3.25
N THR A 106 18.23 -5.00 3.34
CA THR A 106 17.17 -4.34 4.13
C THR A 106 16.33 -5.30 4.97
N PHE A 107 16.83 -6.52 5.21
CA PHE A 107 16.07 -7.56 5.92
C PHE A 107 14.71 -7.84 5.26
N GLY A 108 14.70 -7.90 3.93
CA GLY A 108 13.50 -8.12 3.12
C GLY A 108 12.44 -7.04 3.37
N THR A 109 12.81 -5.76 3.29
CA THR A 109 11.93 -4.63 3.62
C THR A 109 11.93 -3.59 2.51
N THR A 110 10.79 -2.94 2.30
CA THR A 110 10.69 -1.81 1.37
C THR A 110 9.75 -0.73 1.91
N CYS A 111 9.48 0.31 1.13
CA CYS A 111 8.56 1.38 1.49
C CYS A 111 7.11 0.88 1.69
N HIS A 112 6.25 1.69 2.32
CA HIS A 112 4.82 1.40 2.47
C HIS A 112 3.90 2.32 1.64
N GLY A 113 4.40 3.50 1.26
CA GLY A 113 3.59 4.56 0.68
C GLY A 113 4.39 5.83 0.47
N ALA A 114 3.71 6.88 0.02
CA ALA A 114 4.29 8.20 -0.24
C ALA A 114 5.01 8.80 0.99
N GLY A 115 4.44 8.62 2.18
CA GLY A 115 4.86 9.35 3.38
C GLY A 115 4.47 10.83 3.33
N ARG A 116 4.21 11.41 4.50
CA ARG A 116 3.78 12.82 4.59
C ARG A 116 4.94 13.78 4.31
N ALA A 117 4.65 14.82 3.55
CA ALA A 117 5.52 15.97 3.33
C ALA A 117 5.14 17.15 4.23
N LEU A 118 3.84 17.31 4.52
CA LEU A 118 3.31 18.36 5.37
C LEU A 118 2.69 17.78 6.65
N SER A 119 2.81 18.52 7.75
CA SER A 119 2.04 18.22 8.96
C SER A 119 0.55 18.44 8.69
N ARG A 120 -0.31 17.70 9.40
CA ARG A 120 -1.77 17.88 9.30
C ARG A 120 -2.20 19.32 9.57
N ALA A 121 -1.59 19.96 10.57
CA ALA A 121 -1.86 21.35 10.90
C ALA A 121 -1.47 22.32 9.77
N LYS A 122 -0.33 22.09 9.10
CA LYS A 122 0.09 22.89 7.96
C LYS A 122 -0.82 22.69 6.75
N SER A 123 -1.24 21.44 6.51
CA SER A 123 -2.16 21.09 5.41
C SER A 123 -3.49 21.83 5.57
N ARG A 124 -4.10 21.79 6.77
CA ARG A 124 -5.36 22.50 7.07
C ARG A 124 -5.27 24.03 6.99
N ARG A 125 -4.09 24.61 7.16
CA ARG A 125 -3.92 26.08 7.08
C ARG A 125 -3.75 26.55 5.65
N ASN A 126 -3.25 25.68 4.77
CA ASN A 126 -2.76 26.06 3.45
C ASN A 126 -3.61 25.50 2.31
N LEU A 127 -4.45 24.50 2.58
CA LEU A 127 -5.26 23.82 1.57
C LEU A 127 -6.72 24.09 1.87
N ASP A 128 -7.45 24.54 0.85
CA ASP A 128 -8.89 24.68 0.91
C ASP A 128 -9.58 23.36 0.56
N PHE A 129 -10.73 23.13 1.19
CA PHE A 129 -11.51 21.92 0.97
C PHE A 129 -12.06 21.81 -0.46
N GLN A 130 -12.64 22.90 -0.96
CA GLN A 130 -13.31 22.91 -2.27
C GLN A 130 -12.27 22.78 -3.39
N ASP A 131 -11.14 23.47 -3.28
CA ASP A 131 -10.04 23.35 -4.23
C ASP A 131 -9.55 21.90 -4.37
N VAL A 132 -9.47 21.15 -3.26
CA VAL A 132 -9.06 19.73 -3.31
C VAL A 132 -10.12 18.88 -3.99
N LEU A 133 -11.41 19.14 -3.75
CA LEU A 133 -12.49 18.41 -4.42
C LEU A 133 -12.53 18.68 -5.92
N ASP A 134 -12.40 19.94 -6.32
CA ASP A 134 -12.46 20.36 -7.71
C ASP A 134 -11.29 19.75 -8.50
N LYS A 135 -10.07 19.77 -7.93
CA LYS A 135 -8.92 19.08 -8.52
C LYS A 135 -9.13 17.58 -8.71
N LEU A 136 -9.74 16.91 -7.72
CA LEU A 136 -10.04 15.47 -7.85
C LEU A 136 -11.10 15.21 -8.92
N ALA A 137 -12.12 16.08 -9.01
CA ALA A 137 -13.13 16.00 -10.05
C ALA A 137 -12.53 16.20 -11.46
N ASP A 138 -11.62 17.18 -11.62
CA ASP A 138 -10.88 17.41 -12.87
C ASP A 138 -10.03 16.20 -13.27
N MET A 139 -9.54 15.44 -12.31
CA MET A 139 -8.81 14.17 -12.53
C MET A 139 -9.73 12.97 -12.81
N GLY A 140 -11.04 13.16 -12.80
CA GLY A 140 -12.04 12.11 -12.96
C GLY A 140 -12.10 11.15 -11.77
N ILE A 141 -11.83 11.64 -10.56
CA ILE A 141 -11.83 10.85 -9.32
C ILE A 141 -13.07 11.22 -8.49
N ALA A 142 -13.99 10.27 -8.36
CA ALA A 142 -15.14 10.43 -7.48
C ALA A 142 -14.72 10.34 -6.00
N ILE A 143 -15.21 11.22 -5.13
CA ILE A 143 -14.86 11.18 -3.71
C ILE A 143 -16.08 11.24 -2.79
N ARG A 144 -16.02 10.43 -1.73
CA ARG A 144 -16.98 10.43 -0.61
C ARG A 144 -16.19 10.52 0.69
N VAL A 145 -16.48 11.55 1.47
CA VAL A 145 -15.71 11.89 2.68
C VAL A 145 -16.64 12.11 3.87
N ALA A 146 -16.20 11.70 5.06
CA ALA A 146 -16.97 11.92 6.29
C ALA A 146 -16.86 13.37 6.83
N SER A 147 -15.75 14.07 6.56
CA SER A 147 -15.59 15.46 6.99
C SER A 147 -14.69 16.30 6.07
N PRO A 148 -14.96 17.61 5.93
CA PRO A 148 -14.09 18.52 5.18
C PRO A 148 -12.67 18.62 5.72
N LYS A 149 -12.54 18.59 7.06
CA LYS A 149 -11.24 18.60 7.75
C LYS A 149 -10.32 17.49 7.26
N LEU A 150 -10.86 16.29 7.08
CA LEU A 150 -10.09 15.12 6.72
C LEU A 150 -9.59 15.18 5.27
N VAL A 151 -10.34 15.81 4.37
CA VAL A 151 -9.91 16.03 2.98
C VAL A 151 -8.69 16.95 2.92
N MET A 152 -8.73 18.09 3.62
CA MET A 152 -7.59 19.01 3.64
C MET A 152 -6.34 18.38 4.25
N GLU A 153 -6.51 17.54 5.29
CA GLU A 153 -5.38 16.83 5.88
C GLU A 153 -4.78 15.80 4.92
N GLU A 154 -5.62 15.09 4.18
CA GLU A 154 -5.23 13.94 3.36
C GLU A 154 -5.03 14.28 1.87
N ALA A 155 -5.13 15.56 1.52
CA ALA A 155 -4.97 16.06 0.16
C ALA A 155 -3.63 15.60 -0.46
N PRO A 156 -3.58 15.35 -1.78
CA PRO A 156 -2.37 14.87 -2.46
C PRO A 156 -1.10 15.67 -2.13
N GLU A 157 -1.22 17.00 -2.04
CA GLU A 157 -0.14 17.94 -1.74
C GLU A 157 0.45 17.80 -0.33
N SER A 158 -0.25 17.09 0.56
CA SER A 158 0.23 16.81 1.92
C SER A 158 1.27 15.70 1.99
N TYR A 159 1.49 15.00 0.89
CA TYR A 159 2.35 13.82 0.78
C TYR A 159 3.48 14.03 -0.21
N LYS A 160 4.51 13.19 -0.12
CA LYS A 160 5.55 13.13 -1.16
C LYS A 160 4.97 12.49 -2.42
N ASN A 161 5.68 12.63 -3.53
CA ASN A 161 5.34 11.90 -4.74
C ASN A 161 5.66 10.40 -4.56
N VAL A 162 4.62 9.58 -4.52
CA VAL A 162 4.73 8.11 -4.39
C VAL A 162 5.55 7.48 -5.52
N THR A 163 5.51 8.05 -6.73
CA THR A 163 6.29 7.53 -7.87
C THR A 163 7.78 7.68 -7.62
N ASP A 164 8.22 8.77 -6.99
CA ASP A 164 9.63 9.01 -6.69
C ASP A 164 10.13 8.06 -5.59
N VAL A 165 9.29 7.83 -4.57
CA VAL A 165 9.57 6.84 -3.51
C VAL A 165 9.73 5.44 -4.12
N VAL A 166 8.78 5.02 -4.95
CA VAL A 166 8.82 3.71 -5.61
C VAL A 166 10.00 3.58 -6.57
N ASN A 167 10.27 4.61 -7.37
CA ASN A 167 11.42 4.61 -8.29
C ASN A 167 12.74 4.51 -7.54
N THR A 168 12.86 5.14 -6.37
CA THR A 168 14.05 5.03 -5.51
C THR A 168 14.26 3.60 -5.03
N CYS A 169 13.23 2.96 -4.46
CA CYS A 169 13.30 1.56 -4.02
C CYS A 169 13.57 0.60 -5.18
N HIS A 170 13.00 0.88 -6.36
CA HIS A 170 13.23 0.08 -7.56
C HIS A 170 14.66 0.21 -8.10
N ALA A 171 15.19 1.42 -8.16
CA ALA A 171 16.56 1.68 -8.62
C ALA A 171 17.59 1.11 -7.64
N ALA A 172 17.30 1.14 -6.33
CA ALA A 172 18.11 0.46 -5.32
C ALA A 172 17.97 -1.07 -5.37
N GLY A 173 17.06 -1.62 -6.19
CA GLY A 173 16.86 -3.06 -6.35
C GLY A 173 16.19 -3.75 -5.16
N ILE A 174 15.80 -3.03 -4.10
CA ILE A 174 15.17 -3.62 -2.90
C ILE A 174 13.70 -4.02 -3.11
N SER A 175 13.06 -3.54 -4.18
CA SER A 175 11.74 -4.00 -4.64
C SER A 175 11.58 -3.80 -6.14
N LYS A 176 10.71 -4.58 -6.79
CA LYS A 176 10.49 -4.51 -8.24
C LYS A 176 9.09 -3.99 -8.55
N LYS A 177 8.97 -2.99 -9.44
CA LYS A 177 7.66 -2.53 -9.93
C LYS A 177 6.96 -3.64 -10.70
N ALA A 178 5.70 -3.92 -10.36
CA ALA A 178 4.87 -4.88 -11.08
C ALA A 178 3.64 -4.21 -11.71
N ILE A 179 2.82 -3.52 -10.91
CA ILE A 179 1.56 -2.92 -11.37
C ILE A 179 1.46 -1.48 -10.87
N LYS A 180 0.91 -0.59 -11.70
CA LYS A 180 0.54 0.78 -11.34
C LYS A 180 -0.97 0.92 -11.44
N LEU A 181 -1.59 1.41 -10.38
CA LEU A 181 -3.03 1.59 -10.25
C LEU A 181 -3.38 3.08 -10.25
N ARG A 182 -4.45 3.46 -10.94
CA ARG A 182 -4.99 4.83 -10.92
C ARG A 182 -6.32 4.82 -10.15
N PRO A 183 -6.50 5.70 -9.15
CA PRO A 183 -7.79 5.79 -8.47
C PRO A 183 -8.86 6.34 -9.43
N ILE A 184 -10.06 5.79 -9.34
CA ILE A 184 -11.29 6.33 -9.98
C ILE A 184 -12.33 6.76 -8.95
N ALA A 185 -12.24 6.20 -7.73
CA ALA A 185 -13.09 6.53 -6.63
C ALA A 185 -12.32 6.45 -5.30
N VAL A 186 -12.63 7.33 -4.36
CA VAL A 186 -12.06 7.35 -3.01
C VAL A 186 -13.18 7.49 -1.99
N ILE A 187 -13.22 6.55 -1.04
CA ILE A 187 -14.09 6.63 0.13
C ILE A 187 -13.19 6.82 1.34
N LYS A 188 -13.38 7.91 2.08
CA LYS A 188 -12.53 8.23 3.24
C LYS A 188 -13.38 8.60 4.46
N GLY A 189 -13.25 7.79 5.51
CA GLY A 189 -13.83 8.01 6.84
C GLY A 189 -12.90 8.81 7.74
#